data_AF-A0A2I0P3K6-F1
#
_entry.id   AF-A0A2I0P3K6-F1
#
_cell.length_a   1.000
_cell.length_b   1.000
_cell.length_c   1.000
_cell.angle_alpha   90.00
_cell.angle_beta   90.00
_cell.angle_gamma   90.00
#
_symmetry.space_group_name_H-M   'P 1'
#
loop_
_entity.id
_entity.type
_entity.pdbx_description
1 polymer ?
#
loop_
_entity_poly.entity_id
_entity_poly.type
_entity_poly.pdbx_seq_one_letter_code
_entity_poly.pdbx_strand_id
1 'polypeptide(L)'
;MAKFSDTIDLYDDQGKLLKSGVGLDKISPLSNPGILKLIGLTKRTVAINLGGAEAALKTGAIGKGQFIKGRELNLDLVANAAAIKEKVMKMVEVVPGDTEIKDFGGKLLLVTVPEARIAAAATYDAAITA
;
A
#
# COMPACT_ATOMS: atom_id res chain seq x y z
N MET A 1 1.29 -17.77 29.77
CA MET A 1 2.04 -19.02 29.56
C MET A 1 2.10 -19.30 28.06
N ALA A 2 3.24 -19.78 27.55
CA ALA A 2 3.31 -20.22 26.16
C ALA A 2 2.34 -21.41 25.97
N LYS A 3 1.52 -21.37 24.92
CA LYS A 3 0.54 -22.43 24.63
C LYS A 3 1.21 -23.76 24.26
N PHE A 4 2.43 -23.69 23.75
CA PHE A 4 3.25 -24.81 23.29
C PHE A 4 4.66 -24.68 23.90
N SER A 5 5.34 -25.82 24.09
CA SER A 5 6.72 -25.87 24.60
C SER A 5 7.77 -25.89 23.49
N ASP A 6 7.35 -26.04 22.24
CA ASP A 6 8.22 -26.14 21.07
C ASP A 6 9.08 -24.89 20.87
N THR A 7 10.34 -25.12 20.52
CA THR A 7 11.31 -24.08 20.15
C THR A 7 11.90 -24.36 18.78
N ILE A 8 12.24 -23.30 18.05
CA ILE A 8 12.80 -23.35 16.70
C ILE A 8 14.02 -22.44 16.58
N ASP A 9 14.87 -22.76 15.61
CA ASP A 9 15.98 -21.92 15.18
C ASP A 9 15.58 -21.16 13.92
N LEU A 10 15.76 -19.84 13.92
CA LEU A 10 15.49 -18.96 12.80
C LEU A 10 16.77 -18.73 12.00
N TYR A 11 16.69 -18.91 10.69
CA TYR A 11 17.77 -18.70 9.73
C TYR A 11 17.38 -17.63 8.71
N ASP A 12 18.36 -16.98 8.10
CA ASP A 12 18.15 -16.11 6.94
C ASP A 12 18.06 -16.92 5.63
N ASP A 13 17.84 -16.20 4.53
CA ASP A 13 17.71 -16.76 3.18
C ASP A 13 19.04 -17.32 2.63
N GLN A 14 20.16 -17.11 3.32
CA GLN A 14 21.46 -17.69 3.01
C GLN A 14 21.79 -18.91 3.89
N GLY A 15 20.86 -19.32 4.76
CA GLY A 15 21.05 -20.46 5.66
C GLY A 15 21.95 -20.14 6.86
N LYS A 16 22.17 -18.87 7.18
CA LYS A 16 22.90 -18.45 8.38
C LYS A 16 21.93 -18.30 9.56
N LEU A 17 22.34 -18.82 10.72
CA LEU A 17 21.55 -18.76 11.94
C LEU A 17 21.39 -17.30 12.40
N LEU A 18 20.13 -16.86 12.54
CA LEU A 18 19.76 -15.55 13.08
C LEU A 18 19.53 -15.62 14.58
N LYS A 19 18.76 -16.63 15.04
CA LYS A 19 18.42 -16.80 16.45
C LYS A 19 18.01 -18.23 16.76
N SER A 20 18.57 -18.80 17.82
CA SER A 20 18.23 -20.16 18.28
C SER A 20 17.25 -20.12 19.47
N GLY A 21 16.51 -21.22 19.66
CA GLY A 21 15.65 -21.42 20.84
C GLY A 21 14.44 -20.49 20.90
N VAL A 22 13.95 -20.02 19.76
CA VAL A 22 12.79 -19.14 19.67
C VAL A 22 11.53 -19.96 19.92
N GLY A 23 10.71 -19.56 20.91
CA GLY A 23 9.42 -20.22 21.14
C GLY A 23 8.53 -20.16 19.90
N LEU A 24 7.87 -21.27 19.57
CA LEU A 24 7.05 -21.39 18.35
C LEU A 24 5.91 -20.34 18.28
N ASP A 25 5.39 -19.90 19.42
CA ASP A 25 4.38 -18.83 19.51
C ASP A 25 4.88 -17.49 18.94
N LYS A 26 6.20 -17.26 18.91
CA LYS A 26 6.77 -15.98 18.46
C LYS A 26 6.68 -15.74 16.97
N ILE A 27 6.47 -16.77 16.16
CA ILE A 27 6.19 -16.63 14.73
C ILE A 27 4.69 -16.62 14.42
N SER A 28 3.82 -16.69 15.43
CA SER A 28 2.38 -16.68 15.22
C SER A 28 1.92 -15.35 14.60
N PRO A 29 1.08 -15.37 13.54
CA PRO A 29 0.47 -14.15 13.00
C PRO A 29 -0.37 -13.36 14.00
N LEU A 30 -0.82 -14.01 15.07
CA LEU A 30 -1.68 -13.40 16.10
C LEU A 30 -0.89 -12.49 17.05
N SER A 31 0.44 -12.63 17.12
CA SER A 31 1.25 -11.94 18.11
C SER A 31 2.57 -11.39 17.58
N ASN A 32 3.06 -11.86 16.43
CA ASN A 32 4.31 -11.38 15.86
C ASN A 32 4.13 -9.96 15.29
N PRO A 33 4.86 -8.95 15.83
CA PRO A 33 4.70 -7.56 15.38
C PRO A 33 5.08 -7.33 13.92
N GLY A 34 6.05 -8.10 13.41
CA GLY A 34 6.48 -8.02 12.01
C GLY A 34 5.38 -8.51 11.05
N ILE A 35 4.73 -9.63 11.38
CA ILE A 35 3.62 -10.17 10.59
C ILE A 35 2.41 -9.24 10.66
N LEU A 36 2.05 -8.75 11.85
CA LEU A 36 0.94 -7.81 12.02
C LEU A 36 1.15 -6.52 11.21
N LYS A 37 2.37 -5.97 11.24
CA LYS A 37 2.75 -4.81 10.43
C LYS A 37 2.64 -5.13 8.94
N LEU A 38 3.14 -6.28 8.49
CA LEU A 38 3.07 -6.68 7.08
C LEU A 38 1.61 -6.79 6.60
N ILE A 39 0.74 -7.47 7.36
CA ILE A 39 -0.69 -7.57 7.04
C ILE A 39 -1.35 -6.18 6.99
N GLY A 40 -1.04 -5.32 7.97
CA GLY A 40 -1.55 -3.95 8.00
C GLY A 40 -1.14 -3.15 6.76
N LEU A 41 0.13 -3.23 6.37
CA LEU A 41 0.65 -2.58 5.16
C LEU A 41 0.00 -3.12 3.89
N THR A 42 -0.17 -4.44 3.75
CA THR A 42 -0.84 -5.05 2.60
C THR A 42 -2.27 -4.55 2.42
N LYS A 43 -3.01 -4.37 3.53
CA LYS A 43 -4.39 -3.86 3.48
C LYS A 43 -4.49 -2.38 3.10
N ARG A 44 -3.45 -1.58 3.37
CA ARG A 44 -3.52 -0.10 3.32
C ARG A 44 -2.58 0.56 2.31
N THR A 45 -1.87 -0.22 1.51
CA THR A 45 -0.93 0.31 0.52
C THR A 45 -1.51 0.19 -0.89
N VAL A 46 -1.63 1.33 -1.58
CA VAL A 46 -2.25 1.45 -2.91
C VAL A 46 -1.24 2.04 -3.90
N ALA A 47 -1.17 1.45 -5.09
CA ALA A 47 -0.35 1.94 -6.18
C ALA A 47 -1.20 2.71 -7.20
N ILE A 48 -0.94 4.00 -7.36
CA ILE A 48 -1.64 4.91 -8.27
C ILE A 48 -0.78 5.14 -9.51
N ASN A 49 -1.25 4.69 -10.67
CA ASN A 49 -0.55 4.82 -11.96
C ASN A 49 -1.00 6.10 -12.70
N LEU A 50 -0.35 7.23 -12.39
CA LEU A 50 -0.59 8.51 -13.05
C LEU A 50 -0.23 8.47 -14.55
N GLY A 51 0.86 7.79 -14.91
CA GLY A 51 1.26 7.66 -16.32
C GLY A 51 0.23 6.90 -17.16
N GLY A 52 -0.34 5.84 -16.59
CA GLY A 52 -1.44 5.10 -17.20
C GLY A 52 -2.72 5.91 -17.29
N ALA A 53 -3.07 6.64 -16.23
CA ALA A 53 -4.24 7.52 -16.22
C ALA A 53 -4.14 8.64 -17.28
N GLU A 54 -2.97 9.28 -17.39
CA GLU A 54 -2.69 10.31 -18.39
C GLU A 54 -2.88 9.78 -19.82
N ALA A 55 -2.28 8.62 -20.12
CA ALA A 55 -2.41 7.99 -21.44
C ALA A 55 -3.85 7.57 -21.75
N ALA A 56 -4.56 7.01 -20.76
CA ALA A 56 -5.95 6.57 -20.92
C ALA A 56 -6.88 7.77 -21.16
N LEU A 57 -6.73 8.84 -20.39
CA LEU A 57 -7.53 10.07 -20.55
C LEU A 57 -7.26 10.73 -21.90
N LYS A 58 -6.00 10.83 -22.34
CA LYS A 58 -5.62 11.44 -23.62
C LYS A 58 -6.21 10.73 -24.84
N THR A 59 -6.46 9.43 -24.74
CA THR A 59 -6.93 8.59 -25.85
C THR A 59 -8.40 8.18 -25.71
N GLY A 60 -9.03 8.47 -24.57
CA GLY A 60 -10.37 7.96 -24.23
C GLY A 60 -10.39 6.45 -23.97
N ALA A 61 -9.24 5.81 -23.77
CA ALA A 61 -9.08 4.37 -23.56
C ALA A 61 -9.48 3.93 -22.14
N ILE A 62 -10.77 4.01 -21.82
CA ILE A 62 -11.32 3.70 -20.50
C ILE A 62 -11.88 2.28 -20.50
N GLY A 63 -11.15 1.35 -19.87
CA GLY A 63 -11.50 -0.08 -19.84
C GLY A 63 -10.69 -0.91 -20.85
N LYS A 64 -10.74 -2.24 -20.71
CA LYS A 64 -9.90 -3.15 -21.51
C LYS A 64 -10.35 -3.15 -22.98
N GLY A 65 -9.55 -2.53 -23.85
CA GLY A 65 -9.81 -2.44 -25.29
C GLY A 65 -11.00 -1.56 -25.67
N GLN A 66 -11.47 -0.73 -24.74
CA GLN A 66 -12.62 0.16 -24.92
C GLN A 66 -12.13 1.59 -25.15
N PHE A 67 -12.79 2.31 -26.06
CA PHE A 67 -12.48 3.70 -26.38
C PHE A 67 -13.77 4.51 -26.44
N ILE A 68 -13.84 5.60 -25.69
CA ILE A 68 -14.98 6.52 -25.71
C ILE A 68 -14.58 7.75 -26.51
N LYS A 69 -14.85 7.73 -27.81
CA LYS A 69 -14.49 8.82 -28.72
C LYS A 69 -15.22 10.12 -28.37
N GLY A 70 -14.52 11.24 -28.48
CA GLY A 70 -15.05 12.57 -28.15
C GLY A 70 -15.06 12.87 -26.64
N ARG A 71 -14.47 12.00 -25.82
CA ARG A 71 -14.30 12.18 -24.36
C ARG A 71 -12.83 12.21 -23.94
N GLU A 72 -11.93 12.46 -24.88
CA GLU A 72 -10.50 12.57 -24.65
C GLU A 72 -10.15 13.82 -23.84
N LEU A 73 -9.20 13.70 -22.92
CA LEU A 73 -8.70 14.79 -22.07
C LEU A 73 -7.17 14.80 -22.07
N ASN A 74 -6.58 15.87 -22.59
CA ASN A 74 -5.12 16.05 -22.60
C ASN A 74 -4.69 16.82 -21.34
N LEU A 75 -4.26 16.09 -20.31
CA LEU A 75 -3.84 16.63 -19.01
C LEU A 75 -2.42 16.18 -18.68
N ASP A 76 -1.58 17.09 -18.20
CA ASP A 76 -0.18 16.78 -17.84
C ASP A 76 -0.08 16.26 -16.39
N LEU A 77 -0.60 15.06 -16.12
CA LEU A 77 -0.66 14.49 -14.76
C LEU A 77 0.74 14.18 -14.21
N VAL A 78 1.61 13.57 -15.01
CA VAL A 78 2.96 13.17 -14.59
C VAL A 78 3.83 14.40 -14.27
N ALA A 79 3.71 15.46 -15.08
CA ALA A 79 4.43 16.71 -14.83
C ALA A 79 3.96 17.41 -13.56
N ASN A 80 2.68 17.25 -13.20
CA ASN A 80 2.06 17.83 -12.00
C ASN A 80 1.98 16.85 -10.81
N ALA A 81 2.71 15.73 -10.85
CA ALA A 81 2.62 14.68 -9.85
C ALA A 81 2.89 15.16 -8.41
N ALA A 82 3.80 16.13 -8.22
CA ALA A 82 4.07 16.72 -6.91
C ALA A 82 2.85 17.43 -6.32
N ALA A 83 2.13 18.22 -7.13
CA ALA A 83 0.92 18.91 -6.69
C ALA A 83 -0.24 17.94 -6.44
N ILE A 84 -0.36 16.88 -7.25
CA ILE A 84 -1.33 15.80 -7.05
C ILE A 84 -1.04 15.08 -5.74
N LYS A 85 0.22 14.69 -5.50
CA LYS A 85 0.67 14.04 -4.27
C LYS A 85 0.31 14.85 -3.03
N GLU A 86 0.54 16.17 -3.04
CA GLU A 86 0.20 17.04 -1.92
C GLU A 86 -1.31 17.05 -1.64
N LYS A 87 -2.14 17.11 -2.69
CA LYS A 87 -3.59 17.05 -2.55
C LYS A 87 -4.07 15.69 -2.04
N VAL A 88 -3.53 14.59 -2.56
CA VAL A 88 -3.83 13.23 -2.11
C VAL A 88 -3.47 13.08 -0.63
N MET A 89 -2.30 13.57 -0.21
CA MET A 89 -1.89 13.56 1.20
C MET A 89 -2.92 14.25 2.08
N LYS A 90 -3.33 15.48 1.73
CA LYS A 90 -4.33 16.26 2.49
C LYS A 90 -5.70 15.60 2.56
N MET A 91 -6.10 14.85 1.54
CA MET A 91 -7.40 14.17 1.48
C MET A 91 -7.41 12.88 2.28
N VAL A 92 -6.32 12.10 2.20
CA VAL A 92 -6.23 10.76 2.78
C VAL A 92 -5.83 10.83 4.26
N GLU A 93 -4.98 11.78 4.64
CA GLU A 93 -4.48 11.91 6.00
C GLU A 93 -5.60 12.21 7.01
N VAL A 94 -5.53 11.55 8.16
CA VAL A 94 -6.49 11.72 9.28
C VAL A 94 -5.74 12.22 10.51
N VAL A 95 -4.61 11.57 10.82
CA VAL A 95 -3.69 11.95 11.89
C VAL A 95 -2.34 12.28 11.25
N PRO A 96 -1.72 13.42 11.60
CA PRO A 96 -0.41 13.81 11.08
C PRO A 96 0.63 12.69 11.24
N GLY A 97 1.24 12.28 10.13
CA GLY A 97 2.39 11.36 10.11
C GLY A 97 2.08 9.86 9.99
N ASP A 98 0.82 9.44 9.90
CA ASP A 98 0.45 8.03 9.65
C ASP A 98 0.24 7.72 8.15
N THR A 99 0.24 8.75 7.31
CA THR A 99 0.13 8.63 5.85
C THR A 99 1.50 8.81 5.20
N GLU A 100 1.86 7.94 4.25
CA GLU A 100 3.11 8.06 3.49
C GLU A 100 2.79 7.97 1.99
N ILE A 101 3.40 8.84 1.18
CA ILE A 101 3.32 8.75 -0.29
C ILE A 101 4.71 8.74 -0.89
N LYS A 102 5.11 7.60 -1.47
CA LYS A 102 6.36 7.44 -2.21
C LYS A 102 6.13 7.71 -3.70
N ASP A 103 7.02 8.46 -4.30
CA ASP A 103 6.96 8.86 -5.71
C ASP A 103 8.05 8.13 -6.50
N PHE A 104 7.65 7.49 -7.59
CA PHE A 104 8.54 6.81 -8.54
C PHE A 104 8.53 7.54 -9.90
N GLY A 105 9.08 8.76 -9.91
CA GLY A 105 9.27 9.56 -11.13
C GLY A 105 7.99 10.15 -11.70
N GLY A 106 7.02 10.47 -10.85
CA GLY A 106 5.73 11.09 -11.18
C GLY A 106 4.74 10.17 -11.88
N LYS A 107 5.17 8.98 -12.33
CA LYS A 107 4.32 8.02 -13.04
C LYS A 107 3.56 7.10 -12.10
N LEU A 108 4.17 6.73 -10.98
CA LEU A 108 3.60 5.84 -9.99
C LEU A 108 3.74 6.46 -8.61
N LEU A 109 2.62 6.55 -7.89
CA LEU A 109 2.60 6.94 -6.49
C LEU A 109 2.21 5.72 -5.64
N LEU A 110 3.01 5.39 -4.64
CA LEU A 110 2.67 4.38 -3.64
C LEU A 110 2.16 5.08 -2.40
N VAL A 111 0.87 4.94 -2.14
CA VAL A 111 0.16 5.59 -1.04
C VAL A 111 -0.07 4.57 0.06
N THR A 112 0.43 4.84 1.26
CA THR A 112 0.11 4.10 2.47
C THR A 112 -0.94 4.91 3.25
N VAL A 113 -2.19 4.42 3.19
CA VAL A 113 -3.38 4.99 3.84
C VAL A 113 -3.25 4.84 5.37
N PRO A 114 -3.72 5.80 6.18
CA PRO A 114 -3.59 5.73 7.64
C PRO A 114 -4.39 4.57 8.24
N GLU A 115 -3.88 3.99 9.32
CA GLU A 115 -4.48 2.82 9.98
C GLU A 115 -5.88 3.11 10.50
N ALA A 116 -6.14 4.34 10.93
CA ALA A 116 -7.44 4.79 11.43
C ALA A 116 -8.59 4.51 10.46
N ARG A 117 -8.36 4.69 9.14
CA ARG A 117 -9.36 4.43 8.11
C ARG A 117 -9.69 2.94 7.99
N ILE A 118 -8.66 2.09 8.08
CA ILE A 118 -8.83 0.63 8.00
C ILE A 118 -9.43 0.06 9.28
N ALA A 119 -9.12 0.66 10.43
CA ALA A 119 -9.68 0.26 11.72
C ALA A 119 -11.17 0.58 11.85
N ALA A 120 -11.63 1.67 11.23
CA ALA A 120 -13.04 2.09 11.23
C ALA A 120 -13.86 1.46 10.09
N ALA A 121 -13.22 0.78 9.13
CA ALA A 121 -13.88 0.17 7.98
C ALA A 121 -14.28 -1.29 8.24
N ALA A 122 -15.31 -1.75 7.52
CA ALA A 122 -15.70 -3.17 7.53
C ALA A 122 -14.63 -4.05 6.87
N THR A 123 -14.01 -3.56 5.79
CA THR A 123 -13.05 -4.30 4.95
C THR A 123 -11.94 -3.38 4.41
N TYR A 124 -10.96 -3.95 3.70
CA TYR A 124 -9.74 -3.26 3.26
C TYR A 124 -9.90 -2.42 1.98
N ASP A 125 -11.03 -2.54 1.28
CA ASP A 125 -11.39 -1.72 0.13
C ASP A 125 -11.42 -0.22 0.46
N ALA A 126 -11.63 0.12 1.74
CA ALA A 126 -11.48 1.47 2.26
C ALA A 126 -10.12 2.11 1.94
N ALA A 127 -9.05 1.32 1.71
CA ALA A 127 -7.78 1.87 1.25
C ALA A 127 -7.86 2.44 -0.18
N ILE A 128 -8.66 1.81 -1.05
CA ILE A 128 -8.79 2.16 -2.47
C ILE A 128 -9.85 3.25 -2.67
N THR A 129 -10.82 3.37 -1.76
CA THR A 129 -11.95 4.31 -1.85
C THR A 129 -11.84 5.53 -0.92
N ALA A 130 -10.73 5.65 -0.17
CA ALA A 130 -10.48 6.68 0.86
C ALA A 130 -10.36 8.12 0.34
#